data_AF-A0A3N7DMA7-F1
#
_entry.id   AF-A0A3N7DMA7-F1
#
_cell.length_a   1.000
_cell.length_b   1.000
_cell.length_c   1.000
_cell.angle_alpha   90.00
_cell.angle_beta   90.00
_cell.angle_gamma   90.00
#
_symmetry.space_group_name_H-M   'P 1'
#
loop_
_entity.id
_entity.type
_entity.pdbx_description
1 polymer ?
#
loop_
_entity_poly.entity_id
_entity_poly.type
_entity_poly.pdbx_seq_one_letter_code
_entity_poly.pdbx_strand_id
1 'polypeptide(L)'
;MKLTLSTLISYDWEVERYANLNQMLANRKTESAKLENYSKEYLRIRKQLIKQFGKADKADEQPKFLNDEGTKYLNQDTLWESEEVHANLNMIFCASTQRIRLTLYWKK
;
A
#
# COMPACT_ATOMS: atom_id res chain seq x y z
N MET A 1 -1.34 -31.97 24.84
CA MET A 1 -0.20 -31.91 23.89
C MET A 1 -0.79 -31.57 22.52
N LYS A 2 -0.59 -30.34 22.03
CA LYS A 2 -1.21 -29.83 20.79
C LYS A 2 -0.23 -30.04 19.64
N LEU A 3 -0.57 -30.93 18.72
CA LEU A 3 0.03 -30.98 17.39
C LEU A 3 -0.87 -30.16 16.46
N THR A 4 -0.48 -28.92 16.18
CA THR A 4 -1.01 -28.18 15.03
C THR A 4 0.03 -28.25 13.93
N LEU A 5 -0.16 -29.19 13.00
CA LEU A 5 0.53 -29.17 11.71
C LEU A 5 -0.08 -28.01 10.90
N SER A 6 0.63 -26.90 10.77
CA SER A 6 0.31 -25.89 9.76
C SER A 6 0.99 -26.30 8.46
N THR A 7 0.21 -26.83 7.53
CA THR A 7 0.66 -27.07 6.15
C THR A 7 0.85 -25.70 5.49
N LEU A 8 2.10 -25.29 5.24
CA LEU A 8 2.41 -24.19 4.35
C LEU A 8 2.38 -24.75 2.91
N ILE A 9 1.41 -24.32 2.12
CA ILE A 9 1.41 -24.56 0.67
C ILE A 9 1.80 -23.24 0.01
N SER A 10 3.08 -23.09 -0.35
CA SER A 10 3.52 -22.04 -1.26
C SER A 10 3.41 -22.58 -2.68
N TYR A 11 2.57 -21.94 -3.50
CA TYR A 11 2.48 -22.24 -4.93
C TYR A 11 3.32 -21.19 -5.66
N ASP A 12 4.58 -21.53 -5.96
CA ASP A 12 5.38 -20.82 -6.95
C ASP A 12 5.06 -21.42 -8.31
N TRP A 13 4.41 -20.65 -9.18
CA TRP A 13 4.25 -21.03 -10.57
C TRP A 13 4.95 -20.01 -11.44
N GLU A 14 6.07 -20.43 -12.02
CA GLU A 14 6.81 -19.70 -13.05
C GLU A 14 5.85 -19.26 -14.17
N VAL A 15 5.53 -17.98 -14.23
CA VAL A 15 4.96 -17.36 -15.46
C VAL A 15 6.03 -16.59 -16.22
N GLU A 16 7.26 -16.54 -15.71
CA GLU A 16 8.26 -15.58 -16.17
C GLU A 16 9.26 -16.10 -17.20
N ARG A 17 9.06 -17.29 -17.81
CA ARG A 17 10.03 -17.73 -18.82
C ARG A 17 9.74 -17.32 -20.26
N TYR A 18 8.46 -17.09 -20.65
CA TYR A 18 8.12 -16.70 -22.03
C TYR A 18 6.83 -15.86 -22.16
N ALA A 19 6.67 -14.79 -21.36
CA ALA A 19 5.62 -13.82 -21.67
C ALA A 19 6.01 -13.03 -22.94
N ASN A 20 5.20 -13.11 -23.99
CA ASN A 20 5.41 -12.27 -25.17
C ASN A 20 5.28 -10.78 -24.77
N LEU A 21 5.95 -9.88 -25.51
CA LEU A 21 5.95 -8.43 -25.23
C LEU A 21 4.53 -7.87 -25.01
N ASN A 22 3.54 -8.40 -25.75
CA ASN A 22 2.14 -8.00 -25.64
C ASN A 22 1.51 -8.36 -24.28
N GLN A 23 1.81 -9.52 -23.71
CA GLN A 23 1.38 -9.93 -22.38
C GLN A 23 2.07 -9.07 -21.29
N MET A 24 3.35 -8.75 -21.45
CA MET A 24 4.04 -7.83 -20.52
C MET A 24 3.41 -6.43 -20.55
N LEU A 25 3.10 -5.91 -21.74
CA LEU A 25 2.43 -4.62 -21.90
C LEU A 25 0.99 -4.63 -21.34
N ALA A 26 0.25 -5.73 -21.53
CA ALA A 26 -1.09 -5.90 -20.98
C ALA A 26 -1.06 -5.95 -19.45
N ASN A 27 -0.14 -6.71 -18.85
CA ASN A 27 0.04 -6.77 -17.41
C ASN A 27 0.43 -5.40 -16.84
N ARG A 28 1.35 -4.68 -17.51
CA ARG A 28 1.72 -3.31 -17.13
C ARG A 28 0.53 -2.36 -17.18
N LYS A 29 -0.32 -2.45 -18.21
CA LYS A 29 -1.53 -1.63 -18.33
C LYS A 29 -2.53 -1.90 -17.20
N THR A 30 -2.72 -3.18 -16.85
CA THR A 30 -3.58 -3.59 -15.74
C THR A 30 -3.04 -3.10 -14.40
N GLU A 31 -1.75 -3.27 -14.13
CA GLU A 31 -1.13 -2.80 -12.88
C GLU A 31 -1.12 -1.28 -12.77
N SER A 32 -0.89 -0.55 -13.88
CA SER A 32 -1.03 0.91 -13.91
C SER A 32 -2.46 1.36 -13.59
N ALA A 33 -3.48 0.68 -14.13
CA ALA A 33 -4.88 0.99 -13.84
C ALA A 33 -5.23 0.72 -12.36
N LYS A 34 -4.69 -0.35 -11.77
CA LYS A 34 -4.84 -0.62 -10.34
C LYS A 34 -4.18 0.47 -9.50
N LEU A 35 -2.94 0.85 -9.82
CA LEU A 35 -2.23 1.91 -9.10
C LEU A 35 -3.00 3.24 -9.15
N GLU A 36 -3.57 3.58 -10.31
CA GLU A 36 -4.41 4.78 -10.46
C GLU A 36 -5.63 4.74 -9.53
N ASN A 37 -6.31 3.59 -9.45
CA ASN A 37 -7.45 3.41 -8.56
C ASN A 37 -7.06 3.54 -7.08
N TYR A 38 -5.96 2.90 -6.67
CA TYR A 38 -5.46 3.00 -5.29
C TYR A 38 -5.05 4.44 -4.94
N SER A 39 -4.40 5.14 -5.86
CA SER A 39 -4.01 6.55 -5.67
C SER A 39 -5.25 7.44 -5.52
N LYS A 40 -6.29 7.23 -6.34
CA LYS A 40 -7.56 7.98 -6.23
C LYS A 40 -8.24 7.73 -4.88
N GLU A 41 -8.34 6.47 -4.45
CA GLU A 41 -8.97 6.13 -3.17
C GLU A 41 -8.17 6.65 -1.98
N TYR A 42 -6.84 6.58 -2.03
CA TYR A 42 -5.96 7.17 -1.01
C TYR A 42 -6.21 8.68 -0.88
N LEU A 43 -6.26 9.41 -2.00
CA LEU A 43 -6.53 10.85 -1.99
C LEU A 43 -7.96 11.16 -1.52
N ARG A 44 -8.95 10.33 -1.86
CA ARG A 44 -10.33 10.47 -1.38
C ARG A 44 -10.39 10.34 0.14
N ILE A 45 -9.76 9.31 0.71
CA ILE A 45 -9.68 9.08 2.16
C ILE A 45 -8.92 10.22 2.83
N ARG A 46 -7.75 10.62 2.30
CA ARG A 46 -6.97 11.75 2.82
C ARG A 46 -7.80 13.03 2.89
N LYS A 47 -8.58 13.35 1.85
CA LYS A 47 -9.49 14.51 1.85
C LYS A 47 -10.56 14.42 2.95
N GLN A 48 -11.05 13.22 3.27
CA GLN A 48 -12.00 13.02 4.37
C GLN A 48 -11.32 13.20 5.73
N LEU A 49 -10.12 12.64 5.92
CA LEU A 49 -9.35 12.77 7.16
C LEU A 49 -8.92 14.22 7.43
N ILE A 50 -8.60 15.00 6.38
CA ILE A 50 -8.34 16.44 6.53
C ILE A 50 -9.53 17.19 7.13
N LYS A 51 -10.76 16.79 6.79
CA LYS A 51 -11.96 17.41 7.38
C LYS A 51 -12.14 17.06 8.87
N GLN A 52 -11.59 15.93 9.32
CA GLN A 52 -11.72 15.45 10.69
C GLN A 52 -10.57 15.93 11.59
N PHE A 53 -9.34 15.83 11.10
CA PHE A 53 -8.12 16.10 11.86
C PHE A 53 -7.43 17.41 11.48
N GLY A 54 -7.95 18.13 10.48
CA GLY A 54 -7.33 19.34 9.96
C GLY A 54 -6.17 19.06 9.00
N LYS A 55 -5.28 20.04 8.84
CA LYS A 55 -4.12 19.91 7.97
C LYS A 55 -3.14 18.88 8.56
N ALA A 56 -2.67 17.96 7.72
CA ALA A 56 -1.66 16.98 8.11
C ALA A 56 -0.31 17.66 8.43
N ASP A 57 0.38 17.16 9.45
CA ASP A 57 1.71 17.62 9.87
C ASP A 57 2.78 17.21 8.87
N LYS A 58 2.65 15.98 8.35
CA LYS A 58 3.51 15.45 7.30
C LYS A 58 2.68 14.73 6.27
N ALA A 59 2.97 14.96 5.00
CA ALA A 59 2.29 14.26 3.93
C ALA A 59 3.16 14.19 2.69
N ASP A 60 3.29 13.00 2.13
CA ASP A 60 3.91 12.83 0.83
C ASP A 60 3.03 13.50 -0.25
N GLU A 61 3.66 14.27 -1.14
CA GLU A 61 2.98 14.87 -2.29
C GLU A 61 2.59 13.81 -3.32
N GLN A 62 3.46 12.83 -3.53
CA GLN A 62 3.28 11.72 -4.46
C GLN A 62 3.83 10.41 -3.87
N PRO A 63 3.36 9.25 -4.35
CA PRO A 63 3.95 7.96 -3.98
C PRO A 63 5.46 7.91 -4.29
N LYS A 64 6.24 7.38 -3.36
CA LYS A 64 7.69 7.18 -3.50
C LYS A 64 8.02 5.69 -3.54
N PHE A 65 9.05 5.34 -4.29
CA PHE A 65 9.55 3.97 -4.29
C PHE A 65 10.43 3.72 -3.08
N LEU A 66 10.14 2.66 -2.33
CA LEU A 66 10.95 2.13 -1.25
C LEU A 66 11.44 0.73 -1.61
N ASN A 67 12.51 0.29 -0.96
CA ASN A 67 13.05 -1.06 -1.09
C ASN A 67 13.15 -1.67 0.30
N ASP A 68 12.56 -2.84 0.48
CA ASP A 68 12.58 -3.62 1.72
C ASP A 68 12.86 -5.08 1.38
N GLU A 69 13.90 -5.63 1.99
CA GLU A 69 14.37 -7.01 1.78
C GLU A 69 14.44 -7.46 0.29
N GLY A 70 14.84 -6.53 -0.59
CA GLY A 70 14.96 -6.79 -2.04
C GLY A 70 13.66 -6.63 -2.83
N THR A 71 12.55 -6.33 -2.16
CA THR A 71 11.26 -6.02 -2.79
C THR A 71 11.09 -4.52 -2.92
N LYS A 72 10.97 -4.03 -4.17
CA LYS A 72 10.64 -2.64 -4.46
C LYS A 72 9.12 -2.44 -4.44
N TYR A 73 8.65 -1.46 -3.66
CA TYR A 73 7.23 -1.12 -3.57
C TYR A 73 7.02 0.40 -3.60
N LEU A 74 5.81 0.80 -3.97
CA LEU A 74 5.37 2.19 -3.87
C LEU A 74 4.74 2.41 -2.50
N ASN A 75 5.14 3.49 -1.85
CA ASN A 75 4.62 3.91 -0.56
C ASN A 75 4.14 5.36 -0.62
N GLN A 76 3.03 5.67 0.05
CA GLN A 76 2.60 7.04 0.28
C GLN A 76 2.05 7.19 1.69
N ASP A 77 2.58 8.17 2.44
CA ASP A 77 2.18 8.42 3.82
C ASP A 77 1.54 9.79 4.03
N THR A 78 0.63 9.87 4.98
CA THR A 78 0.09 11.12 5.52
C THR A 78 -0.17 10.95 7.01
N LEU A 79 0.44 11.84 7.79
CA LEU A 79 0.49 11.80 9.23
C LEU A 79 -0.18 13.03 9.83
N TRP A 80 -1.07 12.79 10.78
CA TRP A 80 -1.59 13.76 11.73
C TRP A 80 -1.10 13.37 13.12
N GLU A 81 -0.43 14.29 13.78
CA GLU A 81 0.25 14.08 15.05
C GLU A 81 -0.05 15.27 15.96
N SER A 82 -1.02 15.11 16.85
CA SER A 82 -1.31 16.08 17.91
C SER A 82 -0.88 15.54 19.28
N GLU A 83 -1.03 16.33 20.34
CA GLU A 83 -0.77 15.87 21.71
C GLU A 83 -1.73 14.74 22.13
N GLU A 84 -2.94 14.71 21.57
CA GLU A 84 -4.00 13.78 21.97
C GLU A 84 -4.18 12.61 20.99
N VAL A 85 -3.76 12.75 19.73
CA VAL A 85 -4.07 11.80 18.66
C VAL A 85 -2.88 11.56 17.76
N HIS A 86 -2.69 10.29 17.40
CA HIS A 86 -1.87 9.88 16.27
C HIS A 86 -2.77 9.26 15.20
N ALA A 87 -2.70 9.77 13.98
CA ALA A 87 -3.33 9.17 12.82
C ALA A 87 -2.34 9.10 11.65
N ASN A 88 -2.09 7.90 11.12
CA ASN A 88 -1.23 7.67 9.97
C ASN A 88 -2.00 6.92 8.88
N LEU A 89 -2.20 7.58 7.74
CA LEU A 89 -2.72 6.98 6.52
C LEU A 89 -1.54 6.55 5.65
N ASN A 90 -1.42 5.25 5.40
CA ASN A 90 -0.36 4.63 4.64
C ASN A 90 -0.93 3.86 3.44
N MET A 91 -0.37 4.08 2.26
CA MET A 91 -0.58 3.24 1.08
C MET A 91 0.69 2.45 0.78
N ILE A 92 0.56 1.14 0.59
CA ILE A 92 1.60 0.26 0.06
C ILE A 92 1.07 -0.38 -1.21
N PHE A 93 1.83 -0.28 -2.29
CA PHE A 93 1.49 -0.87 -3.58
C PHE A 93 2.70 -1.63 -4.15
N CYS A 94 2.58 -2.94 -4.21
CA CYS A 94 3.49 -3.83 -4.92
C CYS A 94 2.70 -4.93 -5.64
N ALA A 95 3.40 -5.76 -6.42
CA ALA A 95 2.76 -6.83 -7.21
C ALA A 95 2.00 -7.84 -6.32
N SER A 96 2.52 -8.14 -5.12
CA SER A 96 1.95 -9.13 -4.20
C SER A 96 1.01 -8.53 -3.14
N THR A 97 1.12 -7.24 -2.84
CA THR A 97 0.38 -6.58 -1.76
C THR A 97 -0.04 -5.16 -2.17
N GLN A 98 -1.34 -4.92 -2.13
CA GLN A 98 -1.94 -3.62 -2.44
C GLN A 98 -2.85 -3.25 -1.28
N ARG A 99 -2.50 -2.20 -0.54
CA ARG A 99 -3.18 -1.86 0.71
C ARG A 99 -3.20 -0.36 0.96
N ILE A 100 -4.32 0.12 1.49
CA ILE A 100 -4.42 1.40 2.19
C ILE A 100 -4.77 1.08 3.64
N ARG A 101 -4.01 1.61 4.60
CA ARG A 101 -4.24 1.41 6.04
C ARG A 101 -4.27 2.76 6.74
N LEU A 102 -5.27 2.94 7.60
CA LEU A 102 -5.28 3.98 8.60
C LEU A 102 -4.91 3.36 9.95
N THR A 103 -3.84 3.86 10.57
CA THR A 103 -3.50 3.57 11.97
C THR A 103 -3.94 4.77 12.79
N LEU A 104 -4.80 4.56 13.79
CA LEU A 104 -5.35 5.62 14.64
C LEU A 104 -5.29 5.19 16.10
N TYR A 105 -4.77 6.04 16.97
CA TYR A 105 -4.87 5.87 18.42
C TYR A 105 -4.84 7.22 19.15
N TRP A 106 -5.44 7.24 20.33
CA TRP A 106 -5.37 8.37 21.25
C TRP A 106 -4.15 8.22 22.14
N LYS A 107 -3.42 9.31 22.32
CA LYS A 107 -2.32 9.43 23.27
C LYS A 107 -2.90 9.67 24.66
N LYS A 108 -2.29 9.04 25.66
CA LYS A 108 -2.63 9.21 27.07
C LYS A 108 -1.85 10.36 27.66
#